data_AF-A0A6P0L164-F1
#
_entry.id   AF-A0A6P0L164-F1
#
_cell.length_a   1.000
_cell.length_b   1.000
_cell.length_c   1.000
_cell.angle_alpha   90.00
_cell.angle_beta   90.00
_cell.angle_gamma   90.00
#
_symmetry.space_group_name_H-M   'P 1'
#
loop_
_entity.id
_entity.type
_entity.pdbx_description
1 polymer ?
#
loop_
_entity_poly.entity_id
_entity_poly.type
_entity_poly.pdbx_seq_one_letter_code
_entity_poly.pdbx_strand_id
1 'polypeptide(L)'
;MKSRKSRDLLVASLVAGAVLGCTHQVIPTTPASEAKPVISRSVTDLIHIEPLPIATKYRNQWTPELESEFWVRANQAIQYYGGKGYGNNYGENEKRSYPYAMFDFIVGNQEKALEFLQSEDAQAQDNQHTEGIDYYYAFTLKGQIRKYFFFGQFLDPTYKQRMFDRKS
;
A
#
# COMPACT_ATOMS: atom_id res chain seq x y z
N MET A 1 49.75 -17.54 -71.42
CA MET A 1 51.08 -16.99 -71.06
C MET A 1 50.83 -15.81 -70.10
N LYS A 2 51.44 -15.87 -68.89
CA LYS A 2 51.66 -14.83 -67.85
C LYS A 2 50.84 -13.53 -67.93
N SER A 3 50.18 -13.05 -66.88
CA SER A 3 50.85 -12.58 -65.66
C SER A 3 49.83 -12.16 -64.59
N ARG A 4 49.98 -12.66 -63.36
CA ARG A 4 49.31 -12.15 -62.15
C ARG A 4 50.04 -10.87 -61.71
N LYS A 5 49.31 -9.78 -61.46
CA LYS A 5 49.79 -8.67 -60.62
C LYS A 5 48.86 -8.53 -59.42
N SER A 6 49.46 -8.67 -58.24
CA SER A 6 48.87 -8.38 -56.94
C SER A 6 48.49 -6.91 -56.84
N ARG A 7 47.42 -6.63 -56.12
CA ARG A 7 47.21 -5.35 -55.46
C ARG A 7 46.81 -5.66 -54.03
N ASP A 8 47.70 -5.24 -53.13
CA ASP A 8 47.57 -5.33 -51.68
C ASP A 8 46.31 -4.62 -51.22
N LEU A 9 45.47 -5.32 -50.45
CA LEU A 9 44.30 -4.75 -49.81
C LEU A 9 44.72 -4.32 -48.38
N LEU A 10 44.78 -3.02 -48.16
CA LEU A 10 45.02 -2.40 -46.87
C LEU A 10 43.80 -2.68 -45.96
N VAL A 11 43.97 -3.52 -44.95
CA VAL A 11 42.92 -3.77 -43.93
C VAL A 11 42.97 -2.65 -42.90
N ALA A 12 42.09 -1.66 -43.03
CA ALA A 12 41.86 -0.67 -41.98
C ALA A 12 40.97 -1.31 -40.90
N SER A 13 41.58 -1.61 -39.75
CA SER A 13 40.88 -2.14 -38.57
C SER A 13 40.17 -0.99 -37.84
N LEU A 14 38.85 -0.91 -37.99
CA LEU A 14 37.98 -0.01 -37.20
C LEU A 14 37.67 -0.69 -35.87
N VAL A 15 38.36 -0.27 -34.81
CA VAL A 15 37.99 -0.61 -33.43
C VAL A 15 36.77 0.24 -33.05
N ALA A 16 35.59 -0.34 -33.13
CA ALA A 16 34.37 0.27 -32.61
C ALA A 16 34.38 0.19 -31.08
N GLY A 17 34.65 1.32 -30.42
CA GLY A 17 34.49 1.45 -28.97
C GLY A 17 33.01 1.39 -28.60
N ALA A 18 32.59 0.31 -27.93
CA ALA A 18 31.26 0.23 -27.35
C ALA A 18 31.18 1.12 -26.11
N VAL A 19 30.54 2.28 -26.25
CA VAL A 19 30.10 3.10 -25.10
C VAL A 19 28.94 2.35 -24.45
N LEU A 20 29.21 1.66 -23.35
CA LEU A 20 28.18 1.13 -22.45
C LEU A 20 27.48 2.32 -21.78
N GLY A 21 26.50 2.89 -22.45
CA GLY A 21 25.58 3.85 -21.85
C GLY A 21 24.72 3.13 -20.82
N CYS A 22 24.81 3.52 -19.55
CA CYS A 22 23.85 3.15 -18.52
C CYS A 22 22.48 3.73 -18.90
N THR A 23 21.68 2.98 -19.65
CA THR A 23 20.27 3.29 -19.81
C THR A 23 19.61 3.12 -18.45
N HIS A 24 19.28 4.23 -17.79
CA HIS A 24 18.37 4.22 -16.66
C HIS A 24 17.04 3.67 -17.18
N GLN A 25 16.79 2.38 -16.95
CA GLN A 25 15.46 1.83 -17.14
C GLN A 25 14.57 2.50 -16.11
N VAL A 26 13.79 3.49 -16.56
CA VAL A 26 12.63 3.98 -15.83
C VAL A 26 11.73 2.77 -15.66
N ILE A 27 11.73 2.18 -14.46
CA ILE A 27 10.77 1.13 -14.13
C ILE A 27 9.40 1.79 -14.26
N PRO A 28 8.54 1.36 -15.19
CA PRO A 28 7.19 1.88 -15.26
C PRO A 28 6.51 1.58 -13.94
N THR A 29 6.25 2.63 -13.15
CA THR A 29 5.41 2.52 -11.97
C THR A 29 3.99 2.31 -12.45
N THR A 30 3.50 1.08 -12.35
CA THR A 30 2.07 0.81 -12.47
C THR A 30 1.34 1.68 -11.45
N PRO A 31 0.41 2.55 -11.86
CA PRO A 31 -0.36 3.35 -10.91
C PRO A 31 -1.10 2.39 -9.96
N ALA A 32 -1.17 2.77 -8.68
CA ALA A 32 -1.92 2.01 -7.71
C ALA A 32 -3.39 1.92 -8.18
N SER A 33 -4.01 0.75 -8.05
CA SER A 33 -5.42 0.58 -8.36
C SER A 33 -6.26 1.49 -7.46
N GLU A 34 -7.19 2.25 -8.04
CA GLU A 34 -8.19 3.04 -7.30
C GLU A 34 -9.48 2.24 -7.03
N ALA A 35 -9.57 0.99 -7.51
CA ALA A 35 -10.75 0.15 -7.33
C ALA A 35 -10.89 -0.27 -5.87
N LYS A 36 -11.98 0.07 -5.18
CA LYS A 36 -12.19 -0.25 -3.75
C LYS A 36 -12.39 -1.75 -3.50
N PRO A 37 -11.88 -2.33 -2.39
CA PRO A 37 -12.27 -3.67 -1.98
C PRO A 37 -13.78 -3.72 -1.69
N VAL A 38 -14.39 -4.87 -1.94
CA VAL A 38 -15.81 -5.07 -1.70
C VAL A 38 -16.00 -5.58 -0.28
N ILE A 39 -16.75 -4.82 0.53
CA ILE A 39 -17.18 -5.25 1.85
C ILE A 39 -18.62 -5.72 1.73
N SER A 40 -18.86 -6.98 2.07
CA SER A 40 -20.16 -7.61 1.95
C SER A 40 -20.55 -8.30 3.25
N ARG A 41 -21.84 -8.55 3.42
CA ARG A 41 -22.36 -9.40 4.50
C ARG A 41 -22.92 -10.67 3.89
N SER A 42 -22.53 -11.82 4.45
CA SER A 42 -23.08 -13.11 4.06
C SER A 42 -24.53 -13.26 4.57
N VAL A 43 -25.19 -14.33 4.13
CA VAL A 43 -26.50 -14.74 4.64
C VAL A 43 -26.49 -15.11 6.14
N THR A 44 -25.31 -15.36 6.71
CA THR A 44 -25.11 -15.64 8.14
C THR A 44 -24.62 -14.42 8.92
N ASP A 45 -24.72 -13.21 8.34
CA ASP A 45 -24.28 -11.93 8.90
C ASP A 45 -22.77 -11.88 9.23
N LEU A 46 -21.98 -12.73 8.57
CA LEU A 46 -20.52 -12.60 8.57
C LEU A 46 -20.12 -11.52 7.59
N ILE A 47 -19.27 -10.59 8.02
CA ILE A 47 -18.66 -9.61 7.14
C ILE A 47 -17.48 -10.26 6.41
N HIS A 48 -17.47 -10.12 5.10
CA HIS A 48 -16.39 -10.55 4.22
C HIS A 48 -15.81 -9.36 3.47
N ILE A 49 -14.49 -9.38 3.26
CA ILE A 49 -13.80 -8.36 2.47
C ILE A 49 -13.08 -9.05 1.32
N GLU A 50 -13.56 -8.79 0.10
CA GLU A 50 -12.91 -9.24 -1.12
C GLU A 50 -11.74 -8.30 -1.43
N PRO A 51 -10.49 -8.80 -1.40
CA PRO A 51 -9.34 -7.98 -1.71
C PRO A 51 -9.31 -7.63 -3.19
N LEU A 52 -8.44 -6.68 -3.54
CA LEU A 52 -8.18 -6.35 -4.94
C LEU A 52 -7.66 -7.57 -5.71
N PRO A 53 -7.88 -7.65 -7.03
CA PRO A 53 -7.33 -8.72 -7.84
C PRO A 53 -5.80 -8.80 -7.72
N ILE A 54 -5.30 -9.89 -7.14
CA ILE A 54 -3.87 -10.20 -7.04
C ILE A 54 -3.49 -11.17 -8.16
N ALA A 55 -2.40 -10.90 -8.88
CA ALA A 55 -1.88 -11.80 -9.90
C ALA A 55 -1.52 -13.17 -9.29
N THR A 56 -1.86 -14.26 -9.98
CA THR A 56 -1.76 -15.63 -9.44
C THR A 56 -0.39 -15.96 -8.85
N LYS A 57 0.69 -15.46 -9.45
CA LYS A 57 2.08 -15.67 -8.98
C LYS A 57 2.39 -15.08 -7.59
N TYR A 58 1.56 -14.15 -7.11
CA TYR A 58 1.70 -13.52 -5.79
C TYR A 58 0.66 -14.03 -4.78
N ARG A 59 -0.19 -14.99 -5.16
CA ARG A 59 -1.20 -15.55 -4.25
C ARG A 59 -0.57 -16.61 -3.34
N ASN A 60 -0.93 -16.58 -2.07
CA ASN A 60 -0.60 -17.65 -1.13
C ASN A 60 -1.34 -18.94 -1.50
N GLN A 61 -0.80 -20.09 -1.12
CA GLN A 61 -1.54 -21.36 -1.14
C GLN A 61 -2.59 -21.32 -0.04
N TRP A 62 -3.75 -20.76 -0.38
CA TRP A 62 -4.83 -20.47 0.56
C TRP A 62 -6.10 -21.15 0.07
N THR A 63 -6.52 -22.20 0.77
CA THR A 63 -7.66 -23.00 0.36
C THR A 63 -8.98 -22.33 0.77
N PRO A 64 -10.11 -22.66 0.11
CA PRO A 64 -11.42 -22.15 0.51
C PRO A 64 -11.79 -22.44 1.98
N GLU A 65 -11.34 -23.57 2.52
CA GLU A 65 -11.58 -23.96 3.90
C GLU A 65 -10.83 -23.05 4.88
N LEU A 66 -9.56 -22.76 4.60
CA LEU A 66 -8.76 -21.82 5.40
C LEU A 66 -9.35 -20.41 5.36
N GLU A 67 -9.85 -19.97 4.20
CA GLU A 67 -10.53 -18.68 4.05
C GLU A 67 -11.81 -18.64 4.90
N SER A 68 -12.63 -19.68 4.82
CA SER A 68 -13.87 -19.77 5.61
C SER A 68 -13.58 -19.73 7.11
N GLU A 69 -12.62 -20.53 7.60
CA GLU A 69 -12.24 -20.52 9.01
C GLU A 69 -11.63 -19.19 9.46
N PHE A 70 -10.84 -18.55 8.60
CA PHE A 70 -10.32 -17.21 8.86
C PHE A 70 -11.45 -16.22 9.07
N TRP A 71 -12.45 -16.18 8.18
CA TRP A 71 -13.56 -15.24 8.31
C TRP A 71 -14.41 -15.48 9.55
N VAL A 72 -14.58 -16.73 9.99
CA VAL A 72 -15.23 -17.03 11.28
C VAL A 72 -14.47 -16.38 12.44
N ARG A 73 -13.15 -16.57 12.51
CA ARG A 73 -12.32 -15.97 13.58
C ARG A 73 -12.23 -14.45 13.47
N ALA A 74 -12.12 -13.92 12.26
CA ALA A 74 -12.05 -12.49 12.02
C ALA A 74 -13.34 -11.79 12.45
N ASN A 75 -14.50 -12.39 12.17
CA ASN A 75 -15.79 -11.83 12.56
C ASN A 75 -15.99 -11.74 14.07
N GLN A 76 -15.40 -12.65 14.86
CA GLN A 76 -15.41 -12.51 16.32
C GLN A 76 -14.76 -11.19 16.76
N ALA A 77 -13.64 -10.81 16.14
CA ALA A 77 -12.99 -9.54 16.42
C ALA A 77 -13.77 -8.35 15.85
N ILE A 78 -14.26 -8.44 14.61
CA ILE A 78 -15.04 -7.37 13.96
C ILE A 78 -16.29 -7.04 14.78
N GLN A 79 -17.05 -8.04 15.21
CA GLN A 79 -18.25 -7.85 16.02
C GLN A 79 -17.91 -7.33 17.42
N TYR A 80 -16.81 -7.80 18.02
CA TYR A 80 -16.43 -7.35 19.35
C TYR A 80 -15.93 -5.90 19.38
N TYR A 81 -15.18 -5.46 18.37
CA TYR A 81 -14.55 -4.14 18.35
C TYR A 81 -15.32 -3.10 17.54
N GLY A 82 -16.13 -3.50 16.56
CA GLY A 82 -16.97 -2.60 15.78
C GLY A 82 -17.96 -1.83 16.65
N GLY A 83 -18.20 -0.56 16.32
CA GLY A 83 -19.08 0.33 17.09
C GLY A 83 -18.49 0.85 18.40
N LYS A 84 -17.33 0.35 18.86
CA LYS A 84 -16.70 0.84 20.09
C LYS A 84 -16.03 2.20 19.88
N GLY A 85 -15.98 2.99 20.95
CA GLY A 85 -15.25 4.26 20.96
C GLY A 85 -13.75 4.05 20.76
N TYR A 86 -13.11 4.95 20.02
CA TYR A 86 -11.70 4.80 19.63
C TYR A 86 -10.73 5.20 20.73
N GLY A 87 -11.10 6.16 21.58
CA GLY A 87 -10.16 6.83 22.49
C GLY A 87 -9.63 8.11 21.86
N ASN A 88 -8.37 8.46 22.13
CA ASN A 88 -7.69 9.62 21.56
C ASN A 88 -6.43 9.22 20.77
N ASN A 89 -5.97 10.11 19.92
CA ASN A 89 -4.80 10.00 19.07
C ASN A 89 -3.52 10.52 19.76
N TYR A 90 -3.33 10.23 21.06
CA TYR A 90 -2.18 10.75 21.82
C TYR A 90 -1.23 9.62 22.23
N GLY A 91 0.00 9.66 21.74
CA GLY A 91 1.11 8.76 22.11
C GLY A 91 0.77 7.27 22.00
N GLU A 92 0.90 6.52 23.09
CA GLU A 92 0.69 5.07 23.09
C GLU A 92 -0.78 4.65 22.84
N ASN A 93 -1.75 5.54 23.07
CA ASN A 93 -3.18 5.24 22.89
C ASN A 93 -3.53 4.95 21.43
N GLU A 94 -2.80 5.59 20.50
CA GLU A 94 -2.91 5.42 19.06
C GLU A 94 -2.85 3.95 18.62
N LYS A 95 -2.05 3.13 19.31
CA LYS A 95 -1.88 1.69 19.05
C LYS A 95 -3.21 0.94 19.08
N ARG A 96 -4.12 1.38 19.94
CA ARG A 96 -5.43 0.78 20.13
C ARG A 96 -6.50 1.49 19.31
N SER A 97 -6.43 2.82 19.23
CA SER A 97 -7.46 3.63 18.59
C SER A 97 -7.60 3.37 17.09
N TYR A 98 -6.50 3.19 16.37
CA TYR A 98 -6.58 2.94 14.93
C TYR A 98 -7.17 1.58 14.56
N PRO A 99 -6.75 0.44 15.16
CA PRO A 99 -7.44 -0.81 14.95
C PRO A 99 -8.95 -0.72 15.23
N TYR A 100 -9.37 0.05 16.25
CA TYR A 100 -10.79 0.18 16.59
C TYR A 100 -11.55 0.97 15.52
N ALA A 101 -10.99 2.07 15.04
CA ALA A 101 -11.57 2.82 13.92
C ALA A 101 -11.62 1.96 12.64
N MET A 102 -10.63 1.09 12.38
CA MET A 102 -10.67 0.16 11.26
C MET A 102 -11.80 -0.87 11.40
N PHE A 103 -12.03 -1.44 12.59
CA PHE A 103 -13.17 -2.31 12.83
C PHE A 103 -14.50 -1.56 12.67
N ASP A 104 -14.57 -0.32 13.13
CA ASP A 104 -15.78 0.50 13.01
C ASP A 104 -16.10 0.84 11.54
N PHE A 105 -15.06 1.09 10.73
CA PHE A 105 -15.20 1.22 9.28
C PHE A 105 -15.80 -0.05 8.65
N ILE A 106 -15.28 -1.23 9.01
CA ILE A 106 -15.68 -2.52 8.44
C ILE A 106 -17.15 -2.85 8.75
N VAL A 107 -17.66 -2.48 9.93
CA VAL A 107 -19.07 -2.73 10.28
C VAL A 107 -20.05 -1.75 9.63
N GLY A 108 -19.56 -0.67 9.01
CA GLY A 108 -20.34 0.26 8.20
C GLY A 108 -20.24 1.73 8.60
N ASN A 109 -19.54 2.08 9.69
CA ASN A 109 -19.40 3.46 10.18
C ASN A 109 -18.27 4.20 9.45
N GLN A 110 -18.27 4.13 8.12
CA GLN A 110 -17.12 4.48 7.27
C GLN A 110 -16.69 5.94 7.39
N GLU A 111 -17.63 6.88 7.33
CA GLU A 111 -17.34 8.32 7.37
C GLU A 111 -16.65 8.72 8.68
N LYS A 112 -17.29 8.42 9.81
CA LYS A 112 -16.75 8.65 11.16
C LYS A 112 -15.37 7.99 11.36
N ALA A 113 -15.20 6.76 10.88
CA ALA A 113 -13.94 6.06 10.99
C ALA A 113 -12.84 6.71 10.13
N LEU A 114 -13.16 7.09 8.89
CA LEU A 114 -12.22 7.78 8.00
C LEU A 114 -11.82 9.15 8.52
N GLU A 115 -12.75 9.92 9.09
CA GLU A 115 -12.45 11.20 9.72
C GLU A 115 -11.41 11.02 10.84
N PHE A 116 -11.62 10.06 11.74
CA PHE A 116 -10.67 9.75 12.80
C PHE A 116 -9.33 9.20 12.29
N LEU A 117 -9.33 8.39 11.23
CA LEU A 117 -8.09 7.82 10.68
C LEU A 117 -7.22 8.88 9.98
N GLN A 118 -7.86 9.94 9.46
CA GLN A 118 -7.24 11.05 8.72
C GLN A 118 -6.98 12.29 9.59
N SER A 119 -7.44 12.31 10.84
CA SER A 119 -7.20 13.44 11.74
C SER A 119 -5.70 13.62 11.98
N GLU A 120 -5.27 14.88 12.06
CA GLU A 120 -3.89 15.21 12.42
C GLU A 120 -3.54 14.68 13.81
N ASP A 121 -2.26 14.39 14.04
CA ASP A 121 -1.79 13.90 15.33
C ASP A 121 -2.04 14.96 16.42
N ALA A 122 -2.38 14.53 17.65
CA ALA A 122 -2.53 15.45 18.78
C ALA A 122 -1.21 16.21 19.08
N GLN A 123 -0.08 15.64 18.69
CA GLN A 123 1.27 16.22 18.75
C GLN A 123 1.71 16.78 17.39
N ALA A 124 0.77 17.24 16.56
CA ALA A 124 1.10 17.84 15.26
C ALA A 124 2.12 18.99 15.34
N GLN A 125 2.24 19.67 16.49
CA GLN A 125 3.27 20.67 16.73
C GLN A 125 4.68 20.09 16.79
N ASP A 126 4.86 18.93 17.43
CA ASP A 126 6.14 18.22 17.49
C ASP A 126 6.49 17.62 16.09
N ASN A 127 5.44 17.34 15.32
CA ASN A 127 5.48 16.82 13.95
C ASN A 127 5.27 17.91 12.88
N GLN A 128 5.60 19.19 13.17
CA GLN A 128 5.45 20.29 12.19
C GLN A 128 6.25 20.05 10.91
N HIS A 129 7.42 19.43 11.03
CA HIS A 129 8.29 19.07 9.91
C HIS A 129 7.62 18.09 8.93
N THR A 130 6.55 17.42 9.36
CA THR A 130 5.74 16.46 8.57
C THR A 130 4.28 16.92 8.43
N GLU A 131 3.99 18.21 8.63
CA GLU A 131 2.60 18.76 8.62
C GLU A 131 1.64 18.03 9.56
N GLY A 132 2.12 17.62 10.73
CA GLY A 132 1.32 16.95 11.74
C GLY A 132 1.07 15.46 11.49
N ILE A 133 1.74 14.86 10.49
CA ILE A 133 1.72 13.42 10.24
C ILE A 133 2.83 12.75 11.06
N ASP A 134 2.48 11.93 12.04
CA ASP A 134 3.47 11.15 12.78
C ASP A 134 3.93 9.92 11.99
N TYR A 135 5.11 10.03 11.36
CA TYR A 135 5.75 8.89 10.70
C TYR A 135 6.50 7.96 11.66
N TYR A 136 6.85 8.42 12.86
CA TYR A 136 7.66 7.64 13.82
C TYR A 136 6.86 6.47 14.40
N TYR A 137 5.61 6.74 14.75
CA TYR A 137 4.65 5.74 15.18
C TYR A 137 4.00 5.00 14.00
N ALA A 138 3.96 5.57 12.80
CA ALA A 138 3.44 4.87 11.62
C ALA A 138 4.22 3.58 11.28
N PHE A 139 5.54 3.57 11.49
CA PHE A 139 6.40 2.40 11.23
C PHE A 139 6.58 1.48 12.44
N THR A 140 6.54 2.03 13.66
CA THR A 140 6.74 1.23 14.88
C THR A 140 5.44 0.61 15.39
N LEU A 141 4.27 1.16 15.04
CA LEU A 141 2.97 0.67 15.51
C LEU A 141 2.28 -0.16 14.44
N LYS A 142 2.16 -1.47 14.69
CA LYS A 142 1.55 -2.48 13.81
C LYS A 142 0.15 -2.11 13.28
N GLY A 143 -0.57 -1.20 13.95
CA GLY A 143 -1.89 -0.74 13.53
C GLY A 143 -1.88 0.29 12.40
N GLN A 144 -0.86 1.16 12.33
CA GLN A 144 -0.81 2.31 11.41
C GLN A 144 -0.55 1.91 9.95
N ILE A 145 0.28 0.88 9.72
CA ILE A 145 0.60 0.36 8.37
C ILE A 145 -0.67 0.05 7.56
N ARG A 146 -1.72 -0.47 8.22
CA ARG A 146 -2.98 -0.82 7.55
C ARG A 146 -3.78 0.40 7.04
N LYS A 147 -3.56 1.60 7.60
CA LYS A 147 -4.23 2.82 7.12
C LYS A 147 -3.96 3.05 5.63
N TYR A 148 -2.72 2.83 5.19
CA TYR A 148 -2.33 3.11 3.81
C TYR A 148 -2.59 1.94 2.88
N PHE A 149 -2.22 0.72 3.26
CA PHE A 149 -2.28 -0.43 2.36
C PHE A 149 -3.68 -1.02 2.21
N PHE A 150 -4.54 -0.88 3.21
CA PHE A 150 -5.89 -1.43 3.16
C PHE A 150 -6.95 -0.37 2.86
N PHE A 151 -6.81 0.85 3.41
CA PHE A 151 -7.81 1.90 3.27
C PHE A 151 -7.46 2.98 2.24
N GLY A 152 -6.30 2.89 1.56
CA GLY A 152 -5.80 3.94 0.67
C GLY A 152 -6.82 4.47 -0.35
N GLN A 153 -7.66 3.60 -0.90
CA GLN A 153 -8.69 3.95 -1.90
C GLN A 153 -9.91 4.65 -1.33
N PHE A 154 -10.06 4.64 0.00
CA PHE A 154 -11.12 5.33 0.73
C PHE A 154 -10.65 6.66 1.33
N LEU A 155 -9.34 6.94 1.30
CA LEU A 155 -8.78 8.19 1.80
C LEU A 155 -9.08 9.35 0.86
N ASP A 156 -9.22 10.53 1.43
CA ASP A 156 -9.39 11.77 0.67
C ASP A 156 -8.18 11.99 -0.27
N PRO A 157 -8.39 12.39 -1.54
CA PRO A 157 -7.30 12.65 -2.47
C PRO A 157 -6.29 13.69 -1.96
N THR A 158 -6.75 14.72 -1.26
CA THR A 158 -5.89 15.75 -0.64
C THR A 158 -5.04 15.15 0.47
N TYR A 159 -5.63 14.28 1.28
CA TYR A 159 -4.89 13.55 2.31
C TYR A 159 -3.82 12.62 1.69
N LYS A 160 -4.16 11.89 0.61
CA LYS A 160 -3.19 11.08 -0.14
C LYS A 160 -2.04 11.92 -0.68
N GLN A 161 -2.33 13.10 -1.23
CA GLN A 161 -1.33 14.00 -1.78
C GLN A 161 -0.36 14.49 -0.69
N ARG A 162 -0.89 14.95 0.45
CA ARG A 162 -0.08 15.33 1.63
C ARG A 162 0.87 14.21 2.04
N MET A 163 0.39 12.96 2.11
CA MET A 163 1.21 11.80 2.47
C MET A 163 2.33 11.50 1.46
N PHE A 164 2.10 11.78 0.18
CA PHE A 164 3.08 11.51 -0.89
C PHE A 164 4.18 12.58 -0.93
N ASP A 165 3.80 13.85 -0.87
CA ASP A 165 4.72 14.99 -0.97
C ASP A 165 5.70 15.05 0.21
N ARG A 166 5.33 14.44 1.35
CA ARG A 166 6.10 14.42 2.58
C ARG A 166 7.10 13.25 2.68
N LYS A 167 7.30 12.47 1.60
CA LYS A 167 8.34 11.41 1.51
C LYS A 167 9.79 11.93 1.27
N SER A 168 10.10 13.19 1.61
CA SER A 168 11.45 13.77 1.40
C SER A 168 12.33 13.71 2.64
#